data_AF-A0A2N3I7H6-F1
#
_entry.id   AF-A0A2N3I7H6-F1
#
_cell.length_a   1.000
_cell.length_b   1.000
_cell.length_c   1.000
_cell.angle_alpha   90.00
_cell.angle_beta   90.00
_cell.angle_gamma   90.00
#
_symmetry.space_group_name_H-M   'P 1'
#
loop_
_entity.id
_entity.type
_entity.pdbx_description
1 polymer ?
#
loop_
_entity_poly.entity_id
_entity_poly.type
_entity_poly.pdbx_seq_one_letter_code
_entity_poly.pdbx_strand_id
1 'polypeptide(L)'
;MGFTSFFKKPQYKRFNIQPRYWDPAKEAREDREKRIRGELGLKDENEPYIPNIKGRMKSELRHGHFDSNGSRNKSNIRLLIIFVLLALATYIYLYGWNGVI
;
A
#
# COMPACT_ATOMS: atom_id res chain seq x y z
N MET A 1 32.84 32.66 16.15
CA MET A 1 32.22 32.92 14.83
C MET A 1 31.62 31.60 14.34
N GLY A 2 30.32 31.42 14.09
CA GLY A 2 29.17 32.31 14.23
C GLY A 2 27.88 31.49 14.40
N PHE A 3 27.09 31.86 15.41
CA PHE A 3 25.76 31.34 15.75
C PHE A 3 24.64 31.89 14.82
N THR A 4 24.98 32.46 13.66
CA THR A 4 24.06 33.23 12.81
C THR A 4 23.54 32.47 11.57
N SER A 5 23.81 31.16 11.45
CA SER A 5 23.37 30.36 10.29
C SER A 5 21.85 30.07 10.26
N PHE A 6 21.09 30.45 11.29
CA PHE A 6 19.63 30.24 11.36
C PHE A 6 18.83 31.02 10.29
N PHE A 7 19.43 32.02 9.63
CA PHE A 7 18.75 32.82 8.60
C PHE A 7 19.11 32.41 7.17
N LYS A 8 19.94 31.37 6.95
CA LYS A 8 20.27 30.91 5.60
C LYS A 8 19.12 30.07 5.05
N LYS A 9 18.32 30.65 4.14
CA LYS A 9 17.29 29.91 3.41
C LYS A 9 17.95 28.81 2.57
N PRO A 10 17.53 27.54 2.67
CA PRO A 10 18.05 26.49 1.79
C PRO A 10 17.70 26.84 0.34
N GLN A 11 18.67 26.75 -0.56
CA GLN A 11 18.42 26.95 -1.98
C GLN A 11 17.50 25.82 -2.47
N TYR A 12 16.41 26.17 -3.14
CA TYR A 12 15.51 25.18 -3.73
C TYR A 12 16.28 24.33 -4.75
N LYS A 13 16.01 23.02 -4.77
CA LYS A 13 16.55 22.13 -5.79
C LYS A 13 15.96 22.55 -7.14
N ARG A 14 16.81 23.02 -8.06
CA ARG A 14 16.39 23.28 -9.45
C ARG A 14 16.22 21.95 -10.15
N PHE A 15 15.05 21.70 -10.72
CA PHE A 15 14.82 20.52 -11.53
C PHE A 15 15.51 20.72 -12.88
N ASN A 16 16.63 20.02 -13.12
CA ASN A 16 17.27 19.99 -14.42
C ASN A 16 16.73 18.80 -15.24
N ILE A 17 15.45 18.85 -15.62
CA ILE A 17 14.90 17.85 -16.55
C ILE A 17 15.34 18.25 -17.94
N GLN A 18 16.24 17.47 -18.55
CA GLN A 18 16.51 17.60 -19.97
C GLN A 18 15.30 17.10 -20.75
N PRO A 19 14.66 17.91 -21.60
CA PRO A 19 13.55 17.45 -22.43
C PRO A 19 14.10 16.44 -23.43
N ARG A 20 13.76 15.17 -23.23
CA ARG A 20 14.03 14.13 -24.22
C ARG A 20 12.82 14.05 -25.14
N TYR A 21 13.04 14.25 -26.44
CA TYR A 21 11.99 14.08 -27.42
C TYR A 21 11.53 12.63 -27.45
N TRP A 22 10.22 12.44 -27.44
CA TRP A 22 9.59 11.14 -27.48
C TRP A 22 9.44 10.68 -28.93
N ASP A 23 10.00 9.51 -29.25
CA ASP A 23 9.77 8.87 -30.55
C ASP A 23 8.83 7.66 -30.38
N PRO A 24 7.56 7.76 -30.82
CA PRO A 24 6.58 6.69 -30.69
C PRO A 24 6.93 5.45 -31.53
N ALA A 25 7.66 5.63 -32.65
CA ALA A 25 8.04 4.51 -33.50
C ALA A 25 9.11 3.65 -32.83
N LYS A 26 10.03 4.28 -32.11
CA LYS A 26 11.06 3.57 -31.35
C LYS A 26 10.48 2.75 -30.20
N GLU A 27 9.58 3.31 -29.38
CA GLU A 27 8.94 2.56 -28.27
C GLU A 27 8.16 1.35 -28.80
N ALA A 28 7.39 1.53 -29.89
CA ALA A 28 6.59 0.45 -30.47
C ALA A 28 7.44 -0.70 -31.02
N ARG A 29 8.65 -0.43 -31.52
CA ARG A 29 9.59 -1.47 -31.96
C ARG A 29 10.19 -2.20 -30.77
N GLU A 30 10.69 -1.47 -29.78
CA GLU A 30 11.27 -2.04 -28.56
C GLU A 30 10.24 -2.91 -27.79
N ASP A 31 8.98 -2.50 -27.73
CA ASP A 31 7.92 -3.28 -27.09
C ASP A 31 7.63 -4.60 -27.82
N ARG A 32 7.66 -4.59 -29.16
CA ARG A 32 7.51 -5.81 -29.97
C ARG A 32 8.69 -6.75 -29.76
N GLU A 33 9.91 -6.21 -29.83
CA GLU A 33 11.14 -6.98 -29.60
C GLU A 33 11.18 -7.57 -28.19
N LYS A 34 10.75 -6.84 -27.16
CA LYS A 34 10.63 -7.35 -25.78
C LYS A 34 9.61 -8.47 -25.64
N ARG A 35 8.45 -8.38 -26.30
CA ARG A 35 7.44 -9.46 -26.29
C ARG A 35 7.99 -10.73 -26.93
N ILE A 36 8.55 -10.60 -28.13
CA ILE A 36 9.15 -11.72 -28.87
C ILE A 36 10.29 -12.33 -28.08
N ARG A 37 11.16 -11.51 -27.47
CA ARG A 37 12.27 -11.99 -26.64
C ARG A 37 11.79 -12.71 -25.38
N GLY A 38 10.73 -12.21 -24.73
CA GLY A 38 10.11 -12.85 -23.59
C GLY A 38 9.50 -14.22 -23.93
N GLU A 39 8.88 -14.34 -25.11
CA GLU A 39 8.33 -15.60 -25.63
C GLU A 39 9.43 -16.60 -26.02
N LEU A 40 10.55 -16.12 -26.55
CA LEU A 40 11.68 -16.95 -27.00
C LEU A 40 12.57 -17.42 -25.84
N GLY A 41 12.36 -16.92 -24.61
CA GLY A 41 13.10 -17.35 -23.41
C GLY A 41 14.58 -16.94 -23.40
N LEU A 42 15.02 -16.10 -24.34
CA LEU A 42 16.38 -15.55 -24.39
C LEU A 42 16.53 -14.48 -23.30
N LYS A 43 16.80 -14.93 -22.07
CA LYS A 43 17.27 -14.05 -21.00
C LYS A 43 18.75 -13.77 -21.25
N ASP A 44 19.02 -12.59 -21.80
CA ASP A 44 20.38 -12.06 -21.81
C ASP A 44 20.74 -11.68 -20.36
N GLU A 45 21.73 -12.35 -19.77
CA GLU A 45 22.15 -12.14 -18.37
C GLU A 45 22.73 -10.73 -18.15
N ASN A 46 23.14 -10.05 -19.22
CA ASN A 46 23.81 -8.74 -19.17
C ASN A 46 22.88 -7.54 -19.40
N GLU A 47 21.58 -7.74 -19.68
CA GLU A 47 20.67 -6.62 -19.84
C GLU A 47 20.13 -6.13 -18.48
N PRO A 48 20.23 -4.82 -18.18
CA PRO A 48 19.64 -4.28 -16.96
C PRO A 48 18.13 -4.48 -17.00
N TYR A 49 17.58 -5.12 -15.96
CA TYR A 49 16.15 -5.30 -15.81
C TYR A 49 15.43 -3.94 -15.80
N ILE A 50 14.66 -3.65 -16.85
CA ILE A 50 13.81 -2.46 -16.92
C ILE A 50 12.39 -2.90 -16.52
N PRO A 51 11.95 -2.65 -15.27
CA PRO A 51 10.59 -2.97 -14.86
C PRO A 51 9.59 -2.16 -15.68
N ASN A 52 8.54 -2.82 -16.16
CA ASN A 52 7.40 -2.14 -16.76
C ASN A 52 6.57 -1.47 -15.65
N ILE A 53 6.95 -0.25 -15.25
CA ILE A 53 6.30 0.51 -14.18
C ILE A 53 5.01 1.21 -14.68
N LYS A 54 4.79 1.29 -16.00
CA LYS A 54 3.65 2.00 -16.60
C LYS A 54 2.33 1.39 -16.12
N GLY A 55 1.56 2.16 -15.36
CA GLY A 55 0.24 1.76 -14.85
C GLY A 55 0.23 0.88 -13.58
N ARG A 56 1.37 0.32 -13.15
CA ARG A 56 1.48 -0.52 -11.93
C ARG A 56 1.30 0.27 -10.64
N MET A 57 1.64 1.55 -10.63
CA MET A 57 1.39 2.40 -9.46
C MET A 57 -0.10 2.53 -9.12
N LYS A 58 -0.98 2.55 -10.14
CA LYS A 58 -2.43 2.66 -9.94
C LYS A 58 -3.03 1.39 -9.33
N SER A 59 -2.47 0.22 -9.63
CA SER A 59 -2.93 -1.05 -9.04
C SER A 59 -2.59 -1.15 -7.56
N GLU A 60 -1.39 -0.75 -7.15
CA GLU A 60 -0.98 -0.75 -5.73
C GLU A 60 -1.85 0.20 -4.90
N LEU A 61 -2.11 1.41 -5.43
CA LEU A 61 -2.97 2.39 -4.76
C LEU A 61 -4.42 1.89 -4.62
N ARG A 62 -4.94 1.08 -5.56
CA ARG A 62 -6.28 0.48 -5.43
C ARG A 62 -6.34 -0.64 -4.39
N HIS A 63 -5.29 -1.44 -4.25
CA HIS A 63 -5.30 -2.57 -3.32
C HIS A 63 -5.27 -2.10 -1.86
N GLY A 64 -4.55 -1.02 -1.54
CA GLY A 64 -4.48 -0.47 -0.18
C GLY A 64 -5.83 -0.07 0.44
N HIS A 65 -6.85 0.25 -0.37
CA HIS A 65 -8.18 0.61 0.14
C HIS A 65 -9.08 -0.59 0.42
N PHE A 66 -8.92 -1.70 -0.30
CA PHE A 66 -9.81 -2.87 -0.18
C PHE A 66 -9.52 -3.72 1.07
N ASP A 67 -8.27 -3.82 1.51
CA ASP A 67 -7.89 -4.63 2.68
C ASP A 67 -8.31 -4.01 4.04
N SER A 68 -8.67 -2.74 4.07
CA SER A 68 -9.05 -2.05 5.32
C SER A 68 -10.40 -2.49 5.91
N ASN A 69 -11.30 -3.05 5.09
CA ASN A 69 -12.63 -3.48 5.54
C ASN A 69 -12.63 -4.80 6.31
N GLY A 70 -11.66 -5.69 6.09
CA GLY A 70 -11.59 -6.99 6.78
C GLY A 70 -11.23 -6.88 8.27
N SER A 71 -10.53 -5.81 8.65
CA SER A 71 -10.08 -5.60 10.04
C SER A 71 -11.20 -5.08 10.95
N ARG A 72 -12.11 -4.27 10.42
CA ARG A 72 -13.15 -3.57 11.20
C ARG A 72 -14.19 -4.52 11.78
N ASN A 73 -14.48 -5.63 11.09
CA ASN A 73 -15.50 -6.59 11.49
C ASN A 73 -15.06 -7.48 12.67
N LYS A 74 -13.75 -7.74 12.85
CA LYS A 74 -13.23 -8.52 13.99
C LYS A 74 -13.39 -7.80 15.32
N SER A 75 -13.30 -6.46 15.34
CA SER A 75 -13.43 -5.66 16.56
C SER A 75 -14.87 -5.66 17.11
N ASN A 76 -15.87 -5.60 16.23
CA ASN A 76 -17.28 -5.57 16.65
C ASN A 76 -17.73 -6.92 17.24
N ILE A 77 -17.23 -8.04 16.72
CA ILE A 77 -17.52 -9.39 17.26
C ILE A 77 -16.97 -9.53 18.68
N ARG A 78 -15.77 -9.02 18.96
CA ARG A 78 -15.17 -9.05 20.31
C ARG A 78 -16.02 -8.27 21.31
N LEU A 79 -16.56 -7.10 20.92
CA LEU A 79 -17.47 -6.32 21.75
C LEU A 79 -18.78 -7.08 22.04
N LEU A 80 -19.33 -7.77 21.04
CA LEU A 80 -20.55 -8.57 21.20
C LEU A 80 -20.33 -9.72 22.20
N ILE A 81 -19.19 -10.43 22.12
CA ILE A 81 -18.84 -11.50 23.06
C ILE A 81 -18.76 -10.97 24.51
N ILE A 82 -18.09 -9.83 24.71
CA ILE A 82 -17.98 -9.20 26.04
C ILE A 82 -19.37 -8.80 26.55
N PHE A 83 -20.22 -8.21 25.70
CA PHE A 83 -21.58 -7.83 26.07
C PHE A 83 -22.43 -9.03 26.48
N VAL A 84 -22.36 -10.14 25.74
CA VAL A 84 -23.09 -11.37 26.08
C VAL A 84 -22.61 -11.96 27.41
N LEU A 85 -21.29 -12.00 27.66
CA LEU A 85 -20.74 -12.47 28.94
C LEU A 85 -21.21 -11.61 30.13
N LEU A 86 -21.23 -10.28 29.97
CA LEU A 86 -21.75 -9.35 30.97
C LEU A 86 -23.25 -9.54 31.21
N ALA A 87 -24.04 -9.71 30.16
CA ALA A 87 -25.47 -9.99 30.26
C ALA A 87 -25.75 -11.32 30.99
N LEU A 88 -24.94 -12.36 30.73
CA LEU A 88 -25.07 -13.66 31.38
C LEU A 88 -24.67 -13.59 32.87
N ALA A 89 -23.58 -12.89 33.19
CA ALA A 89 -23.13 -12.69 34.56
C ALA A 89 -24.16 -11.89 35.39
N THR A 90 -24.73 -10.83 34.82
CA THR A 90 -25.79 -10.04 35.46
C THR A 90 -27.09 -10.83 35.62
N TYR A 91 -27.46 -11.66 34.63
CA TYR A 91 -28.59 -12.57 34.74
C TYR A 91 -28.41 -13.58 35.88
N ILE A 92 -27.24 -14.22 35.98
CA ILE A 92 -26.91 -15.15 37.07
C ILE A 92 -26.90 -14.42 38.42
N TYR A 93 -26.36 -13.20 38.49
CA TYR A 93 -26.36 -12.41 39.72
C TYR A 93 -27.78 -12.07 40.19
N LEU A 94 -28.66 -11.63 39.28
CA LEU A 94 -30.03 -11.22 39.65
C LEU A 94 -30.97 -12.41 39.92
N TYR A 95 -30.90 -13.47 39.14
CA TYR A 95 -31.79 -14.63 39.28
C TYR A 95 -31.21 -15.75 40.15
N GLY A 96 -29.89 -15.91 40.19
CA GLY A 96 -29.20 -16.88 41.05
C GLY A 96 -29.11 -16.45 42.51
N TRP A 97 -29.18 -15.15 42.81
CA TRP A 97 -29.27 -14.64 44.19
C TRP A 97 -30.61 -14.97 44.85
N ASN A 98 -31.70 -15.03 44.07
CA ASN A 98 -33.05 -15.32 44.56
C ASN A 98 -33.33 -16.82 44.80
N GLY A 99 -32.34 -17.70 44.60
CA GLY A 99 -32.48 -19.16 44.77
C GLY A 99 -31.67 -19.77 45.91
N VAL A 100 -30.91 -18.97 46.67
CA VAL A 100 -29.95 -19.48 47.69
C VAL A 100 -30.19 -18.87 49.08
N ILE A 101 -31.07 -17.88 49.23
CA ILE A 101 -31.53 -17.34 50.53
C ILE A 101 -33.05 -17.27 50.54
#